data_AF-A0A615NP56-F1
#
_entry.id   AF-A0A615NP56-F1
#
_cell.length_a   1.000
_cell.length_b   1.000
_cell.length_c   1.000
_cell.angle_alpha   90.00
_cell.angle_beta   90.00
_cell.angle_gamma   90.00
#
_symmetry.space_group_name_H-M   'P 1'
#
loop_
_entity.id
_entity.type
_entity.pdbx_description
1 polymer ?
#
loop_
_entity_poly.entity_id
_entity_poly.type
_entity_poly.pdbx_seq_one_letter_code
_entity_poly.pdbx_strand_id
1 'polypeptide(L)'
;MSFEMDVERIYSKNTKKYTEEVISSYENKNYRAAVVTLYITFITDLCEKLSELSSIYADEKAKKILDEIEQMGVNDVNRETTLIIKIQESKPELLDHEALITFNYLKSCRNICAHPSLDVNRMYPLAEPSRELVAGLIKSSIDNLFAKSAYLGKKIFAKLLIDLSAKKLILVSDEALESYFKQQYYNRFDSITREYIFDQLFKMVFVNGNDDAEENRE
;
A
#
# COMPACT_ATOMS: atom_id res chain seq x y z
N MET A 1 -17.76 -17.45 -1.06
CA MET A 1 -17.08 -16.21 -1.44
C MET A 1 -15.69 -16.63 -1.88
N SER A 2 -15.34 -16.41 -3.16
CA SER A 2 -13.99 -16.63 -3.67
C SER A 2 -13.28 -15.29 -3.67
N PHE A 3 -12.04 -15.26 -3.15
CA PHE A 3 -11.18 -14.07 -3.13
C PHE A 3 -10.17 -14.07 -4.28
N GLU A 4 -10.14 -15.10 -5.13
CA GLU A 4 -9.10 -15.27 -6.17
C GLU A 4 -8.96 -14.03 -7.07
N MET A 5 -10.09 -13.49 -7.55
CA MET A 5 -10.08 -12.28 -8.39
C MET A 5 -9.67 -11.01 -7.63
N ASP A 6 -9.92 -10.95 -6.32
CA ASP A 6 -9.56 -9.81 -5.49
C ASP A 6 -8.07 -9.78 -5.18
N VAL A 7 -7.47 -10.96 -4.95
CA VAL A 7 -6.04 -11.10 -4.67
C VAL A 7 -5.19 -10.70 -5.87
N GLU A 8 -5.66 -10.93 -7.10
CA GLU A 8 -4.97 -10.46 -8.32
C GLU A 8 -4.91 -8.93 -8.45
N ARG A 9 -5.76 -8.19 -7.74
CA ARG A 9 -5.71 -6.72 -7.73
C ARG A 9 -4.63 -6.17 -6.79
N ILE A 10 -4.07 -7.00 -5.92
CA ILE A 10 -3.06 -6.57 -4.96
C ILE A 10 -1.73 -6.37 -5.69
N TYR A 11 -1.24 -5.14 -5.66
CA TYR A 11 -0.03 -4.75 -6.37
C TYR A 11 1.25 -5.29 -5.71
N SER A 12 1.38 -5.19 -4.38
CA SER A 12 2.56 -5.70 -3.66
C SER A 12 2.57 -7.23 -3.65
N LYS A 13 3.67 -7.82 -4.13
CA LYS A 13 3.88 -9.28 -4.08
C LYS A 13 3.89 -9.82 -2.65
N ASN A 14 4.42 -9.05 -1.71
CA ASN A 14 4.47 -9.44 -0.30
C ASN A 14 3.08 -9.38 0.32
N THR A 15 2.35 -8.27 0.14
CA THR A 15 0.95 -8.15 0.58
C THR A 15 0.08 -9.24 -0.02
N LYS A 16 0.29 -9.59 -1.30
CA LYS A 16 -0.40 -10.70 -1.97
C LYS A 16 -0.15 -12.02 -1.25
N LYS A 17 1.11 -12.37 -1.01
CA LYS A 17 1.52 -13.58 -0.27
C LYS A 17 0.91 -13.64 1.14
N TYR A 18 0.94 -12.54 1.90
CA TYR A 18 0.35 -12.52 3.24
C TYR A 18 -1.17 -12.60 3.20
N THR A 19 -1.81 -12.05 2.16
CA THR A 19 -3.25 -12.16 1.95
C THR A 19 -3.66 -13.60 1.61
N GLU A 20 -2.85 -14.33 0.84
CA GLU A 20 -3.06 -15.77 0.59
C GLU A 20 -3.03 -16.59 1.89
N GLU A 21 -2.14 -16.25 2.84
CA GLU A 21 -2.12 -16.86 4.17
C GLU A 21 -3.39 -16.57 4.99
N VAL A 22 -3.89 -15.33 4.92
CA VAL A 22 -5.17 -14.93 5.54
C VAL A 22 -6.32 -15.74 4.95
N ILE A 23 -6.37 -15.88 3.62
CA ILE A 23 -7.42 -16.62 2.93
C ILE A 23 -7.36 -18.10 3.28
N SER A 24 -6.17 -18.70 3.29
CA SER A 24 -5.99 -20.09 3.73
C SER A 24 -6.49 -20.30 5.16
N SER A 25 -6.19 -19.37 6.08
CA SER A 25 -6.71 -19.42 7.44
C SER A 25 -8.24 -19.32 7.50
N TYR A 26 -8.82 -18.43 6.69
CA TYR A 26 -10.27 -18.26 6.58
C TYR A 26 -10.96 -19.52 6.02
N GLU A 27 -10.42 -20.13 4.96
CA GLU A 27 -10.97 -21.34 4.33
C GLU A 27 -10.93 -22.54 5.26
N ASN A 28 -9.88 -22.63 6.08
CA ASN A 28 -9.74 -23.64 7.13
C ASN A 28 -10.57 -23.33 8.39
N LYS A 29 -11.43 -22.30 8.37
CA LYS A 29 -12.27 -21.86 9.49
C LYS A 29 -11.49 -21.37 10.72
N ASN A 30 -10.21 -21.02 10.54
CA ASN A 30 -9.38 -20.41 11.58
C ASN A 30 -9.61 -18.89 11.61
N TYR A 31 -10.85 -18.46 11.87
CA TYR A 31 -11.27 -17.06 11.72
C TYR A 31 -10.51 -16.08 12.61
N ARG A 32 -10.19 -16.48 13.85
CA ARG A 32 -9.37 -15.66 14.75
C ARG A 32 -7.96 -15.45 14.21
N ALA A 33 -7.33 -16.51 13.67
CA ALA A 33 -6.01 -16.42 13.06
C ALA A 33 -6.06 -15.54 11.81
N ALA A 34 -7.08 -15.74 10.95
CA ALA A 34 -7.27 -14.92 9.76
C ALA A 34 -7.37 -13.41 10.10
N VAL A 35 -8.11 -13.03 11.14
CA VAL A 35 -8.21 -11.61 11.58
C VAL A 35 -6.86 -11.08 12.07
N VAL A 36 -6.13 -11.85 12.88
CA VAL A 36 -4.82 -11.42 13.40
C VAL A 36 -3.81 -11.27 12.28
N THR A 37 -3.73 -12.24 11.37
CA THR A 37 -2.84 -12.17 10.20
C THR A 37 -3.24 -11.02 9.29
N LEU A 38 -4.53 -10.79 9.04
CA LEU A 38 -5.01 -9.67 8.21
C LEU A 38 -4.61 -8.32 8.79
N TYR A 39 -4.67 -8.17 10.12
CA TYR A 39 -4.21 -6.97 10.80
C TYR A 39 -2.71 -6.71 10.58
N ILE A 40 -1.88 -7.75 10.68
CA ILE A 40 -0.43 -7.66 10.43
C ILE A 40 -0.16 -7.31 8.97
N THR A 41 -0.86 -7.97 8.03
CA THR A 41 -0.79 -7.66 6.60
C THR A 41 -1.12 -6.20 6.31
N PHE A 42 -2.14 -5.65 6.99
CA PHE A 42 -2.56 -4.26 6.81
C PHE A 42 -1.49 -3.25 7.20
N ILE A 43 -0.88 -3.43 8.38
CA ILE A 43 0.22 -2.58 8.83
C ILE A 43 1.46 -2.74 7.93
N THR A 44 1.76 -3.97 7.52
CA THR A 44 2.91 -4.26 6.66
C THR A 44 2.77 -3.60 5.29
N ASP A 45 1.57 -3.66 4.69
CA ASP A 45 1.28 -2.98 3.42
C ASP A 45 1.46 -1.46 3.51
N LEU A 46 1.02 -0.83 4.61
CA LEU A 46 1.28 0.61 4.85
C LEU A 46 2.78 0.92 4.93
N CYS A 47 3.55 0.10 5.66
CA CYS A 47 5.00 0.25 5.76
C CYS A 47 5.70 0.07 4.40
N GLU A 48 5.28 -0.91 3.60
CA GLU A 48 5.81 -1.13 2.26
C GLU A 48 5.54 0.06 1.35
N LYS A 49 4.31 0.60 1.37
CA LYS A 49 3.97 1.80 0.60
C LYS A 49 4.75 3.04 1.06
N LEU A 50 4.96 3.23 2.36
CA LEU A 50 5.83 4.30 2.87
C LEU A 50 7.28 4.11 2.42
N SER A 51 7.78 2.87 2.42
CA SER A 51 9.12 2.54 1.94
C SER A 51 9.26 2.83 0.44
N GLU A 52 8.23 2.52 -0.36
CA GLU A 52 8.19 2.85 -1.78
C GLU A 52 8.18 4.38 -2.00
N LEU A 53 7.38 5.12 -1.22
CA LEU A 53 7.35 6.59 -1.19
C LEU A 53 8.71 7.19 -0.83
N SER A 54 9.40 6.64 0.14
CA SER A 54 10.72 7.11 0.56
C SER A 54 11.81 6.77 -0.47
N SER A 55 11.92 5.51 -0.89
CA SER A 55 13.03 5.01 -1.72
C SER A 55 12.92 5.41 -3.19
N ILE A 56 11.77 5.18 -3.82
CA ILE A 56 11.56 5.47 -5.23
C ILE A 56 11.21 6.93 -5.40
N TYR A 57 10.28 7.41 -4.59
CA TYR A 57 9.71 8.74 -4.74
C TYR A 57 10.44 9.83 -3.95
N ALA A 58 11.47 9.49 -3.16
CA ALA A 58 12.25 10.44 -2.33
C ALA A 58 11.34 11.37 -1.52
N ASP A 59 10.19 10.84 -1.09
CA ASP A 59 9.24 11.60 -0.32
C ASP A 59 9.78 11.78 1.11
N GLU A 60 10.24 13.00 1.41
CA GLU A 60 10.81 13.32 2.72
C GLU A 60 9.84 13.11 3.87
N LYS A 61 8.52 13.26 3.65
CA LYS A 61 7.54 13.02 4.71
C LYS A 61 7.45 11.53 4.99
N ALA A 62 7.37 10.69 3.95
CA ALA A 62 7.38 9.24 4.12
C ALA A 62 8.67 8.76 4.80
N LYS A 63 9.82 9.32 4.41
CA LYS A 63 11.10 9.03 5.04
C LYS A 63 11.11 9.41 6.53
N LYS A 64 10.65 10.61 6.89
CA LYS A 64 10.54 11.04 8.30
C LYS A 64 9.67 10.10 9.13
N ILE A 65 8.54 9.65 8.60
CA ILE A 65 7.66 8.69 9.29
C ILE A 65 8.42 7.39 9.56
N LEU A 66 9.13 6.85 8.56
CA LEU A 66 9.91 5.62 8.72
C LEU A 66 11.05 5.78 9.73
N ASP A 67 11.82 6.87 9.63
CA ASP A 67 12.94 7.16 10.53
C ASP A 67 12.46 7.29 11.99
N GLU A 68 11.33 7.97 12.22
CA GLU A 68 10.72 8.09 13.56
C GLU A 68 10.29 6.72 14.10
N ILE A 69 9.66 5.89 13.27
CA ILE A 69 9.20 4.56 13.67
C ILE A 69 10.39 3.65 13.97
N GLU A 70 11.45 3.67 13.15
CA GLU A 70 12.69 2.92 13.40
C GLU A 70 13.32 3.26 14.75
N GLN A 71 13.29 4.53 15.16
CA GLN A 71 13.81 4.98 16.46
C GLN A 71 13.04 4.44 17.67
N MET A 72 11.75 4.11 17.53
CA MET A 72 10.92 3.63 18.65
C MET A 72 11.30 2.21 19.14
N GLY A 73 12.16 1.48 18.43
CA GLY A 73 12.59 0.14 18.82
C GLY A 73 11.53 -0.94 18.57
N VAL A 74 11.96 -2.15 18.18
CA VAL A 74 11.05 -3.18 17.62
C VAL A 74 9.96 -3.64 18.60
N ASN A 75 10.20 -3.55 19.92
CA ASN A 75 9.28 -4.03 20.96
C ASN A 75 8.36 -2.95 21.54
N ASP A 76 8.37 -1.72 21.02
CA ASP A 76 7.50 -0.66 21.52
C ASP A 76 6.05 -0.90 21.09
N VAL A 77 5.18 -1.08 22.09
CA VAL A 77 3.74 -1.34 21.96
C VAL A 77 3.02 -0.20 21.24
N ASN A 78 3.57 1.02 21.29
CA ASN A 78 2.97 2.19 20.67
C ASN A 78 3.33 2.36 19.19
N ARG A 79 4.32 1.60 18.65
CA ARG A 79 4.77 1.76 17.26
C ARG A 79 3.64 1.73 16.24
N GLU A 80 2.74 0.76 16.36
CA GLU A 80 1.59 0.62 15.46
C GLU A 80 0.67 1.84 15.52
N THR A 81 0.43 2.36 16.73
CA THR A 81 -0.46 3.51 16.93
C THR A 81 0.19 4.80 16.43
N THR A 82 1.48 5.00 16.71
CA THR A 82 2.25 6.14 16.22
C THR A 82 2.31 6.16 14.70
N LEU A 83 2.54 5.01 14.05
CA LEU A 83 2.56 4.89 12.59
C LEU A 83 1.27 5.43 11.98
N ILE A 84 0.12 4.99 12.50
CA ILE A 84 -1.20 5.38 11.98
C ILE A 84 -1.45 6.88 12.18
N ILE A 85 -1.14 7.43 13.36
CA ILE A 85 -1.29 8.87 13.62
C ILE A 85 -0.44 9.69 12.65
N LYS A 86 0.82 9.30 12.45
CA LYS A 86 1.74 10.02 11.58
C LYS A 86 1.33 9.95 10.11
N ILE A 87 0.80 8.81 9.67
CA ILE A 87 0.20 8.68 8.33
C ILE A 87 -0.99 9.64 8.20
N GLN A 88 -1.91 9.68 9.16
CA GLN A 88 -3.06 10.60 9.12
C GLN A 88 -2.64 12.07 9.03
N GLU A 89 -1.61 12.47 9.78
CA GLU A 89 -1.13 13.86 9.82
C GLU A 89 -0.38 14.27 8.54
N SER A 90 0.48 13.39 8.03
CA SER A 90 1.46 13.75 6.99
C SER A 90 1.12 13.21 5.60
N LYS A 91 0.34 12.13 5.55
CA LYS A 91 0.03 11.31 4.38
C LYS A 91 -1.41 10.74 4.41
N PRO A 92 -2.46 11.57 4.65
CA PRO A 92 -3.84 11.09 4.73
C PRO A 92 -4.32 10.42 3.44
N GLU A 93 -3.68 10.70 2.29
CA GLU A 93 -3.97 10.02 1.02
C GLU A 93 -3.64 8.52 1.03
N LEU A 94 -2.70 8.07 1.87
CA LEU A 94 -2.30 6.67 1.98
C LEU A 94 -3.29 5.86 2.81
N LEU A 95 -3.92 6.51 3.79
CA LEU A 95 -4.93 5.95 4.67
C LEU A 95 -6.15 6.88 4.64
N ASP A 96 -6.86 6.83 3.51
CA ASP A 96 -8.08 7.62 3.31
C ASP A 96 -9.19 7.23 4.30
N HIS A 97 -10.30 7.97 4.25
CA HIS A 97 -11.40 7.80 5.20
C HIS A 97 -11.94 6.36 5.25
N GLU A 98 -12.11 5.70 4.11
CA GLU A 98 -12.63 4.33 4.02
C GLU A 98 -11.61 3.31 4.54
N ALA A 99 -10.33 3.49 4.19
CA ALA A 99 -9.23 2.67 4.69
C ALA A 99 -9.07 2.80 6.21
N LEU A 100 -9.24 4.02 6.75
CA LEU A 100 -9.19 4.27 8.18
C LEU A 100 -10.34 3.60 8.94
N ILE A 101 -11.58 3.68 8.42
CA ILE A 101 -12.72 2.97 9.02
C ILE A 101 -12.46 1.46 9.02
N THR A 102 -11.98 0.93 7.89
CA THR A 102 -11.63 -0.50 7.76
C THR A 102 -10.57 -0.90 8.78
N PHE A 103 -9.51 -0.11 8.92
CA PHE A 103 -8.45 -0.33 9.90
C PHE A 103 -8.97 -0.33 11.33
N ASN A 104 -9.79 0.65 11.71
CA ASN A 104 -10.33 0.75 13.06
C ASN A 104 -11.24 -0.43 13.41
N TYR A 105 -12.05 -0.88 12.45
CA TYR A 105 -12.90 -2.05 12.64
C TYR A 105 -12.07 -3.33 12.76
N LEU A 106 -11.06 -3.50 11.90
CA LEU A 106 -10.11 -4.61 11.96
C LEU A 106 -9.35 -4.64 13.29
N LYS A 107 -8.84 -3.50 13.76
CA LYS A 107 -8.15 -3.36 15.05
C LYS A 107 -9.06 -3.77 16.21
N SER A 108 -10.31 -3.33 16.20
CA SER A 108 -11.31 -3.70 17.21
C SER A 108 -11.58 -5.20 17.23
N CYS A 109 -11.75 -5.80 16.04
CA CYS A 109 -11.93 -7.24 15.90
C CYS A 109 -10.70 -8.02 16.37
N ARG A 110 -9.49 -7.58 16.00
CA ARG A 110 -8.22 -8.16 16.45
C ARG A 110 -8.10 -8.16 17.96
N ASN A 111 -8.42 -7.03 18.62
CA ASN A 111 -8.37 -6.92 20.07
C ASN A 111 -9.30 -7.94 20.74
N ILE A 112 -10.52 -8.09 20.23
CA ILE A 112 -11.50 -9.05 20.73
C ILE A 112 -11.05 -10.51 20.50
N CYS A 113 -10.39 -10.80 19.37
CA CYS A 113 -9.90 -12.14 19.05
C CYS A 113 -8.65 -12.54 19.84
N ALA A 114 -7.80 -11.58 20.19
CA ALA A 114 -6.51 -11.80 20.84
C ALA A 114 -6.57 -11.80 22.38
N HIS A 115 -7.53 -11.08 22.96
CA HIS A 115 -7.66 -10.98 24.41
C HIS A 115 -8.81 -11.86 24.94
N PRO A 116 -8.55 -12.77 25.89
CA PRO A 116 -9.62 -13.50 26.55
C PRO A 116 -10.49 -12.51 27.32
N SER A 117 -11.81 -12.74 27.31
CA SER A 117 -12.78 -11.90 28.02
C SER A 117 -12.61 -11.91 29.55
N LEU A 118 -11.75 -12.78 30.09
CA LEU A 118 -11.50 -13.00 31.53
C LEU A 118 -12.77 -13.21 32.36
N ASP A 119 -13.92 -13.42 31.71
CA ASP A 119 -15.20 -13.69 32.32
C ASP A 119 -15.25 -15.17 32.71
N VAL A 120 -15.11 -15.41 34.01
CA VAL A 120 -15.15 -16.74 34.63
C VAL A 120 -16.47 -17.49 34.39
N ASN A 121 -17.54 -16.80 33.95
CA ASN A 121 -18.82 -17.41 33.64
C ASN A 121 -18.98 -17.79 32.16
N ARG A 122 -18.02 -17.45 31.29
CA ARG A 122 -18.09 -17.76 29.86
C ARG A 122 -17.53 -19.15 29.55
N MET A 123 -18.34 -19.98 28.89
CA MET A 123 -17.94 -21.33 28.45
C MET A 123 -16.79 -21.31 27.42
N TYR A 124 -16.69 -20.24 26.62
CA TYR A 124 -15.57 -19.99 25.71
C TYR A 124 -14.92 -18.65 26.05
N PRO A 125 -13.66 -18.62 26.54
CA PRO A 125 -13.03 -17.40 27.01
C PRO A 125 -12.64 -16.45 25.87
N LEU A 126 -12.53 -16.97 24.64
CA LEU A 126 -12.08 -16.25 23.45
C LEU A 126 -13.27 -16.00 22.53
N ALA A 127 -13.41 -14.77 22.06
CA ALA A 127 -14.42 -14.42 21.08
C ALA A 127 -14.03 -14.95 19.69
N GLU A 128 -15.01 -15.51 18.99
CA GLU A 128 -14.86 -16.00 17.62
C GLU A 128 -15.65 -15.10 16.67
N PRO A 129 -14.99 -14.45 15.70
CA PRO A 129 -15.69 -13.64 14.71
C PRO A 129 -16.47 -14.55 13.74
N SER A 130 -17.62 -14.07 13.26
CA SER A 130 -18.37 -14.82 12.26
C SER A 130 -17.63 -14.90 10.93
N ARG A 131 -17.93 -15.95 10.16
CA ARG A 131 -17.39 -16.13 8.81
C ARG A 131 -17.62 -14.90 7.94
N GLU A 132 -18.83 -14.35 7.97
CA GLU A 132 -19.25 -13.22 7.14
C GLU A 132 -18.48 -11.96 7.50
N LEU A 133 -18.21 -11.75 8.79
CA LEU A 133 -17.44 -10.61 9.28
C LEU A 133 -15.99 -10.68 8.82
N VAL A 134 -15.35 -11.85 8.93
CA VAL A 134 -13.97 -12.03 8.44
C VAL A 134 -13.90 -11.86 6.93
N ALA A 135 -14.87 -12.40 6.20
CA ALA A 135 -14.93 -12.24 4.76
C ALA A 135 -15.08 -10.78 4.32
N GLY A 136 -15.92 -10.01 5.01
CA GLY A 136 -16.07 -8.57 4.80
C GLY A 136 -14.79 -7.81 5.10
N LEU A 137 -14.11 -8.11 6.21
CA LEU A 137 -12.83 -7.50 6.57
C LEU A 137 -11.74 -7.74 5.51
N ILE A 138 -11.63 -8.98 4.99
CA ILE A 138 -10.70 -9.31 3.91
C ILE A 138 -11.01 -8.46 2.68
N LYS A 139 -12.27 -8.46 2.23
CA LYS A 139 -12.70 -7.72 1.04
C LYS A 139 -12.42 -6.22 1.18
N SER A 140 -12.85 -5.62 2.29
CA SER A 140 -12.65 -4.19 2.55
C SER A 140 -11.17 -3.82 2.67
N SER A 141 -10.32 -4.70 3.24
CA SER A 141 -8.88 -4.44 3.32
C SER A 141 -8.24 -4.43 1.94
N ILE A 142 -8.64 -5.36 1.06
CA ILE A 142 -8.18 -5.40 -0.33
C ILE A 142 -8.64 -4.15 -1.08
N ASP A 143 -9.94 -3.83 -1.03
CA ASP A 143 -10.50 -2.72 -1.79
C ASP A 143 -10.00 -1.36 -1.32
N ASN A 144 -9.95 -1.15 -0.01
CA ASN A 144 -9.70 0.17 0.57
C ASN A 144 -8.21 0.44 0.74
N LEU A 145 -7.36 -0.58 0.77
CA LEU A 145 -5.92 -0.41 0.91
C LEU A 145 -5.11 -1.25 -0.09
N PHE A 146 -5.16 -2.58 -0.07
CA PHE A 146 -4.12 -3.40 -0.74
C PHE A 146 -4.10 -3.28 -2.27
N ALA A 147 -5.26 -3.04 -2.88
CA ALA A 147 -5.39 -2.83 -4.31
C ALA A 147 -5.00 -1.41 -4.76
N LYS A 148 -4.88 -0.44 -3.84
CA LYS A 148 -4.48 0.93 -4.14
C LYS A 148 -2.95 1.01 -4.17
N SER A 149 -2.39 1.67 -5.19
CA SER A 149 -0.94 1.93 -5.19
C SER A 149 -0.55 2.91 -4.08
N ALA A 150 0.75 3.01 -3.81
CA ALA A 150 1.28 4.03 -2.92
C ALA A 150 1.08 5.46 -3.46
N TYR A 151 0.66 5.62 -4.72
CA TYR A 151 0.70 6.87 -5.45
C TYR A 151 -0.69 7.46 -5.73
N LEU A 152 -0.86 8.73 -5.36
CA LEU A 152 -1.94 9.62 -5.80
C LEU A 152 -1.33 10.95 -6.28
N GLY A 153 -1.18 11.14 -7.60
CA GLY A 153 -1.24 12.48 -8.20
C GLY A 153 0.00 13.06 -8.89
N LYS A 154 0.10 14.41 -8.92
CA LYS A 154 0.92 15.18 -9.88
C LYS A 154 2.44 15.12 -9.69
N LYS A 155 2.91 14.72 -8.51
CA LYS A 155 4.35 14.74 -8.17
C LYS A 155 5.14 13.63 -8.88
N ILE A 156 4.51 12.54 -9.30
CA ILE A 156 5.20 11.41 -9.95
C ILE A 156 5.64 11.80 -11.34
N PHE A 157 4.80 12.56 -12.04
CA PHE A 157 5.09 13.01 -13.38
C PHE A 157 6.32 13.93 -13.38
N ALA A 158 6.34 14.93 -12.51
CA ALA A 158 7.52 15.81 -12.38
C ALA A 158 8.80 15.03 -12.04
N LYS A 159 8.71 14.06 -11.12
CA LYS A 159 9.86 13.26 -10.73
C LYS A 159 10.32 12.28 -11.81
N LEU A 160 9.38 11.69 -12.55
CA LEU A 160 9.67 10.86 -13.71
C LEU A 160 10.52 11.64 -14.71
N LEU A 161 10.10 12.88 -15.03
CA LEU A 161 10.84 13.73 -15.97
C LEU A 161 12.25 14.06 -15.46
N ILE A 162 12.39 14.40 -14.18
CA ILE A 162 13.71 14.69 -13.57
C ILE A 162 14.62 13.45 -13.65
N ASP A 163 14.11 12.27 -13.32
CA ASP A 163 14.91 11.03 -13.33
C ASP A 163 15.31 10.60 -14.74
N LEU A 164 14.40 10.70 -15.71
CA LEU A 164 14.69 10.42 -17.11
C LEU A 164 15.73 11.40 -17.67
N SER A 165 15.59 12.70 -17.38
CA SER A 165 16.57 13.71 -17.78
C SER A 165 17.94 13.47 -17.17
N ALA A 166 18.01 13.14 -15.86
CA ALA A 166 19.26 12.84 -15.17
C ALA A 166 19.98 11.60 -15.73
N LYS A 167 19.23 10.66 -16.35
CA LYS A 167 19.74 9.42 -16.93
C LYS A 167 19.85 9.44 -18.45
N LYS A 168 19.68 10.61 -19.10
CA LYS A 168 19.74 10.77 -20.56
C LYS A 168 20.97 10.08 -21.19
N LEU A 169 22.14 10.20 -20.55
CA LEU A 169 23.40 9.62 -21.05
C LEU A 169 23.47 8.08 -20.99
N ILE A 170 22.59 7.43 -20.21
CA ILE A 170 22.55 5.97 -20.02
C ILE A 170 21.40 5.37 -20.84
N LEU A 171 20.32 6.12 -21.04
CA LEU A 171 19.14 5.72 -21.80
C LEU A 171 19.32 5.99 -23.30
N VAL A 172 20.37 5.39 -23.88
CA VAL A 172 20.85 5.66 -25.25
C VAL A 172 20.06 4.96 -26.36
N SER A 173 19.10 4.09 -26.02
CA SER A 173 18.23 3.42 -27.00
C SER A 173 16.80 3.29 -26.47
N ASP A 174 15.86 3.13 -27.40
CA ASP A 174 14.46 2.91 -27.08
C ASP A 174 14.25 1.66 -26.22
N GLU A 175 15.01 0.58 -26.45
CA GLU A 175 14.94 -0.63 -25.63
C GLU A 175 15.47 -0.39 -24.21
N ALA A 176 16.54 0.40 -24.06
CA ALA A 176 17.08 0.75 -22.75
C ALA A 176 16.09 1.62 -21.96
N LEU A 177 15.49 2.61 -22.63
CA LEU A 177 14.42 3.45 -22.07
C LEU A 177 13.21 2.62 -21.67
N GLU A 178 12.71 1.76 -22.56
CA GLU A 178 11.54 0.93 -22.32
C GLU A 178 11.78 -0.03 -21.14
N SER A 179 12.92 -0.71 -21.13
CA SER A 179 13.30 -1.63 -20.05
C SER A 179 13.39 -0.91 -18.71
N TYR A 180 14.06 0.25 -18.68
CA TYR A 180 14.20 1.07 -17.49
C TYR A 180 12.84 1.57 -16.97
N PHE A 181 12.05 2.19 -17.85
CA PHE A 181 10.72 2.71 -17.53
C PHE A 181 9.79 1.59 -17.05
N LYS A 182 9.82 0.42 -17.70
CA LYS A 182 9.01 -0.73 -17.26
C LYS A 182 9.36 -1.20 -15.86
N GLN A 183 10.65 -1.39 -15.58
CA GLN A 183 11.11 -1.94 -14.31
C GLN A 183 10.94 -0.96 -13.14
N GLN A 184 11.23 0.33 -13.36
CA GLN A 184 11.18 1.33 -12.29
C GLN A 184 9.84 2.00 -12.10
N TYR A 185 9.03 2.08 -13.15
CA TYR A 185 7.83 2.90 -13.15
C TYR A 185 6.60 2.11 -13.59
N TYR A 186 6.49 1.76 -14.87
CA TYR A 186 5.23 1.26 -15.45
C TYR A 186 4.65 0.03 -14.76
N ASN A 187 5.48 -0.98 -14.46
CA ASN A 187 5.02 -2.20 -13.80
C ASN A 187 4.52 -1.92 -12.38
N ARG A 188 4.92 -0.78 -11.81
CA ARG A 188 4.59 -0.36 -10.45
C ARG A 188 3.35 0.52 -10.33
N PHE A 189 2.92 1.08 -11.46
CA PHE A 189 1.77 1.96 -11.50
C PHE A 189 0.48 1.16 -11.46
N ASP A 190 -0.49 1.61 -10.66
CA ASP A 190 -1.88 1.19 -10.80
C ASP A 190 -2.50 1.79 -12.06
N SER A 191 -3.70 1.34 -12.41
CA SER A 191 -4.41 1.80 -13.61
C SER A 191 -4.60 3.32 -13.65
N ILE A 192 -4.93 3.92 -12.50
CA ILE A 192 -5.18 5.36 -12.37
C ILE A 192 -3.88 6.15 -12.62
N THR A 193 -2.77 5.72 -12.04
CA THR A 193 -1.46 6.35 -12.24
C THR A 193 -0.99 6.20 -13.69
N ARG A 194 -1.23 5.04 -14.33
CA ARG A 194 -0.92 4.84 -15.75
C ARG A 194 -1.69 5.80 -16.64
N GLU A 195 -3.00 5.93 -16.43
CA GLU A 195 -3.84 6.83 -17.20
C GLU A 195 -3.41 8.30 -17.01
N TYR A 196 -3.12 8.69 -15.77
CA TYR A 196 -2.59 10.01 -15.47
C TYR A 196 -1.23 10.28 -16.17
N ILE A 197 -0.26 9.38 -16.00
CA ILE A 197 1.07 9.51 -16.63
C ILE A 197 0.95 9.57 -18.16
N PHE A 198 0.11 8.73 -18.75
CA PHE A 198 -0.13 8.73 -20.19
C PHE A 198 -0.70 10.07 -20.66
N ASP A 199 -1.74 10.59 -20.00
CA ASP A 199 -2.32 11.90 -20.33
C ASP A 199 -1.29 13.04 -20.23
N GLN A 200 -0.44 13.02 -19.21
CA GLN A 200 0.61 14.03 -19.04
C GLN A 200 1.71 13.93 -20.10
N LEU A 201 2.20 12.72 -20.41
CA LEU A 201 3.18 12.49 -21.49
C LEU A 201 2.59 12.88 -22.85
N PHE A 202 1.34 12.50 -23.13
CA PHE A 202 0.66 12.85 -24.36
C PHE A 202 0.55 14.38 -24.52
N LYS A 203 0.16 15.09 -23.46
CA LYS A 203 0.14 16.57 -23.46
C LYS A 203 1.53 17.16 -23.67
N MET A 204 2.56 16.60 -23.07
CA MET A 204 3.93 17.08 -23.23
C MET A 204 4.47 16.88 -24.66
N VAL A 205 4.12 15.78 -25.33
CA VAL A 205 4.59 15.51 -26.69
C VAL A 205 3.79 16.26 -27.75
N PHE A 206 2.46 16.35 -27.59
CA PHE A 206 1.55 16.77 -28.65
C PHE A 206 0.83 18.10 -28.40
N VAL A 207 0.82 18.62 -27.17
CA VAL A 207 0.00 19.80 -26.81
C VAL A 207 0.84 20.98 -26.36
N ASN A 208 1.80 20.76 -25.47
CA ASN A 208 2.65 21.81 -24.90
C ASN A 208 4.06 21.73 -25.50
N GLY A 209 4.49 22.75 -26.25
CA GLY A 209 5.90 22.96 -26.54
C GLY A 209 6.62 23.34 -25.24
N ASN A 210 7.39 22.42 -24.68
CA ASN A 210 8.19 22.64 -23.49
C ASN A 210 9.67 22.64 -23.91
N ASP A 211 10.41 23.70 -23.60
CA ASP A 211 11.83 23.85 -23.96
C ASP A 211 12.67 22.67 -23.42
N ASP A 212 12.38 22.18 -22.21
CA ASP A 212 13.00 20.98 -21.64
C ASP A 212 12.69 19.71 -22.46
N ALA A 213 11.49 19.61 -23.04
CA ALA A 213 11.11 18.47 -23.86
C ALA A 213 11.87 18.45 -25.20
N GLU A 214 12.08 19.63 -25.80
CA GLU A 214 12.85 19.79 -27.03
C GLU A 214 14.34 19.49 -26.80
N GLU A 215 14.92 19.91 -25.66
CA GLU A 215 16.31 19.60 -25.31
C GLU A 215 16.58 18.11 -25.06
N ASN A 216 15.57 17.35 -24.65
CA ASN A 216 15.66 15.92 -24.34
C ASN A 216 15.09 15.01 -25.45
N ARG A 217 14.85 15.56 -26.65
CA ARG A 217 14.19 14.85 -27.77
C ARG A 217 15.12 13.98 -28.63
N GLU A 218 16.42 14.32 -28.64
CA GLU A 218 17.53 13.58 -29.27
C GLU A 218 18.31 12.77 -28.23
#